data_AF-A0A916FV60-F1
#
_entry.id   AF-A0A916FV60-F1
#
_cell.length_a   1.000
_cell.length_b   1.000
_cell.length_c   1.000
_cell.angle_alpha   90.00
_cell.angle_beta   90.00
_cell.angle_gamma   90.00
#
_symmetry.space_group_name_H-M   'P 1'
#
loop_
_entity.id
_entity.type
_entity.pdbx_description
1 polymer ?
#
loop_
_entity_poly.entity_id
_entity_poly.type
_entity_poly.pdbx_seq_one_letter_code
_entity_poly.pdbx_strand_id
1 'polypeptide(L)'
;ILTYSVQLHELTIQTDSGYLALTPYTPRAIRVRYSLKSDFSAKASLIVTAQPDPGVQFTVQETPDRLVFATSEVAIAIDRQTLAFTYCDKHGNLLTKEPARGGKTLDPIDVLVSVFDDSTAIESRSTADGVRIDAENVRRVVDRQAYHTKLEFEWADGEALYGLGSHEEGMFNLRGQHQYLYQQNMKAVVPVLVSTRGYGVFLDSCSLMTFHDDAFGSYLWSDVDDELDYYFIYGPEFDQIIAELRVLTGQAPLLPKWAYGYIQSKERYTSQSELIEIVKEYRTRNLPLDGIVLDWKSWTGDLWGQKTLDPERFPNPDQMTEDLHALHAHLMVSIWPIMKPGGADWQELHDHGFLLGNQANYDAFNSAARACYWQQANRGLFSHGVDAWWCDCSEPFEADWKGANKPEPEERLRINTEEAKRYLDPELINVY
;
A
#
# COMPACT_ATOMS: atom_id res chain seq x y z
N ILE A 1 25.28 7.49 -22.23
CA ILE A 1 24.72 8.86 -22.10
C ILE A 1 24.96 9.60 -23.41
N LEU A 2 23.88 9.97 -24.09
CA LEU A 2 23.95 10.73 -25.34
C LEU A 2 24.00 12.23 -25.05
N THR A 3 23.05 12.71 -24.25
CA THR A 3 22.96 14.11 -23.81
C THR A 3 22.35 14.17 -22.42
N TYR A 4 22.56 15.29 -21.72
CA TYR A 4 21.87 15.58 -20.46
C TYR A 4 21.45 17.05 -20.44
N SER A 5 20.42 17.35 -19.65
CA SER A 5 19.92 18.70 -19.42
C SER A 5 19.82 18.96 -17.93
N VAL A 6 20.39 20.07 -17.48
CA VAL A 6 20.28 20.54 -16.10
C VAL A 6 19.23 21.64 -16.08
N GLN A 7 18.07 21.33 -15.54
CA GLN A 7 17.02 22.31 -15.26
C GLN A 7 17.13 22.78 -13.80
N LEU A 8 16.35 23.79 -13.42
CA LEU A 8 16.42 24.40 -12.09
C LEU A 8 16.19 23.38 -10.95
N HIS A 9 15.37 22.36 -11.18
CA HIS A 9 14.96 21.38 -10.16
C HIS A 9 15.11 19.93 -10.59
N GLU A 10 15.66 19.64 -11.77
CA GLU A 10 15.76 18.28 -12.29
C GLU A 10 16.98 18.15 -13.20
N LEU A 11 17.67 17.01 -13.10
CA LEU A 11 18.62 16.54 -14.09
C LEU A 11 17.93 15.50 -14.96
N THR A 12 17.85 15.72 -16.26
CA THR A 12 17.41 14.69 -17.21
C THR A 12 18.56 14.21 -18.09
N ILE A 13 18.55 12.92 -18.41
CA ILE A 13 19.62 12.25 -19.15
C ILE A 13 18.97 11.42 -20.25
N GLN A 14 19.26 11.77 -21.50
CA GLN A 14 18.89 10.97 -22.66
C GLN A 14 19.99 9.97 -22.96
N THR A 15 19.57 8.73 -23.15
CA THR A 15 20.46 7.62 -23.47
C THR A 15 19.96 6.89 -24.70
N ASP A 16 20.79 5.99 -25.18
CA ASP A 16 20.54 5.07 -26.27
C ASP A 16 19.53 3.98 -25.89
N SER A 17 19.37 3.70 -24.59
CA SER A 17 18.48 2.67 -24.05
C SER A 17 17.29 3.20 -23.25
N GLY A 18 17.15 4.52 -23.06
CA GLY A 18 16.05 5.09 -22.28
C GLY A 18 16.27 6.55 -21.85
N TYR A 19 15.38 7.02 -20.99
CA TYR A 19 15.33 8.36 -20.44
C TYR A 19 15.32 8.30 -18.92
N LEU A 20 16.20 9.08 -18.29
CA LEU A 20 16.46 9.06 -16.85
C LEU A 20 16.29 10.47 -16.28
N ALA A 21 15.66 10.59 -15.11
CA ALA A 21 15.57 11.84 -14.37
C ALA A 21 15.94 11.67 -12.90
N LEU A 22 16.63 12.67 -12.36
CA LEU A 22 16.91 12.83 -10.94
C LEU A 22 16.34 14.16 -10.47
N THR A 23 15.42 14.11 -9.51
CA THR A 23 14.76 15.28 -8.93
C THR A 23 14.94 15.26 -7.41
N PRO A 24 15.67 16.22 -6.81
CA PRO A 24 15.77 16.31 -5.36
C PRO A 24 14.46 16.84 -4.77
N TYR A 25 13.86 16.07 -3.87
CA TYR A 25 12.71 16.52 -3.08
C TYR A 25 13.16 17.26 -1.82
N THR A 26 14.22 16.76 -1.21
CA THR A 26 14.95 17.39 -0.11
C THR A 26 16.45 17.24 -0.41
N PRO A 27 17.36 17.83 0.38
CA PRO A 27 18.78 17.52 0.24
C PRO A 27 19.09 16.02 0.44
N ARG A 28 18.20 15.26 1.07
CA ARG A 28 18.40 13.86 1.47
C ARG A 28 17.55 12.86 0.68
N ALA A 29 16.44 13.29 0.10
CA ALA A 29 15.53 12.45 -0.68
C ALA A 29 15.59 12.82 -2.17
N ILE A 30 16.06 11.90 -3.01
CA ILE A 30 16.20 12.09 -4.46
C ILE A 30 15.26 11.11 -5.16
N ARG A 31 14.30 11.63 -5.92
CA ARG A 31 13.48 10.82 -6.82
C ARG A 31 14.29 10.47 -8.06
N VAL A 32 14.22 9.21 -8.46
CA VAL A 32 14.86 8.69 -9.66
C VAL A 32 13.78 8.03 -10.51
N ARG A 33 13.65 8.47 -11.76
CA ARG A 33 12.72 7.90 -12.74
C ARG A 33 13.48 7.39 -13.96
N TYR A 34 13.16 6.18 -14.41
CA TYR A 34 13.75 5.61 -15.62
C TYR A 34 12.67 4.99 -16.51
N SER A 35 12.65 5.38 -17.78
CA SER A 35 11.66 4.97 -18.78
C SER A 35 12.36 4.59 -20.09
N LEU A 36 11.78 3.66 -20.87
CA LEU A 36 12.22 3.40 -22.24
C LEU A 36 11.62 4.40 -23.24
N LYS A 37 10.62 5.18 -22.81
CA LYS A 37 10.07 6.31 -23.57
C LYS A 37 10.93 7.55 -23.37
N SER A 38 10.71 8.58 -24.18
CA SER A 38 11.39 9.88 -24.08
C SER A 38 10.75 10.83 -23.06
N ASP A 39 9.74 10.36 -22.34
CA ASP A 39 8.94 11.06 -21.36
C ASP A 39 8.58 10.12 -20.20
N PHE A 40 8.03 10.74 -19.14
CA PHE A 40 7.59 10.04 -17.95
C PHE A 40 6.07 10.10 -17.84
N SER A 41 5.48 9.11 -17.14
CA SER A 41 4.06 9.09 -16.84
C SER A 41 3.62 10.37 -16.14
N ALA A 42 2.47 10.90 -16.58
CA ALA A 42 1.83 12.04 -15.93
C ALA A 42 0.93 11.61 -14.76
N LYS A 43 0.83 10.30 -14.48
CA LYS A 43 0.04 9.75 -13.39
C LYS A 43 0.63 10.23 -12.06
N ALA A 44 -0.23 10.75 -11.19
CA ALA A 44 0.17 11.13 -9.84
C ALA A 44 0.41 9.86 -9.00
N SER A 45 1.43 9.89 -8.15
CA SER A 45 1.63 8.84 -7.13
C SER A 45 0.43 8.78 -6.20
N LEU A 46 0.04 7.57 -5.79
CA LEU A 46 -0.96 7.32 -4.74
C LEU A 46 -0.35 7.41 -3.33
N ILE A 47 0.98 7.42 -3.22
CA ILE A 47 1.71 7.33 -1.95
C ILE A 47 2.39 8.67 -1.63
N VAL A 48 3.04 9.30 -2.61
CA VAL A 48 3.78 10.56 -2.43
C VAL A 48 2.84 11.75 -2.56
N THR A 49 2.73 12.51 -1.47
CA THR A 49 1.92 13.73 -1.42
C THR A 49 2.77 15.00 -1.51
N ALA A 50 4.07 14.87 -1.29
CA ALA A 50 5.02 15.98 -1.40
C ALA A 50 5.22 16.44 -2.85
N GLN A 51 5.67 17.68 -2.97
CA GLN A 51 6.24 18.22 -4.21
C GLN A 51 7.74 18.50 -3.98
N PRO A 52 8.56 18.50 -5.05
CA PRO A 52 9.97 18.86 -4.90
C PRO A 52 10.13 20.25 -4.27
N ASP A 53 10.98 20.39 -3.25
CA ASP A 53 11.27 21.70 -2.66
C ASP A 53 12.10 22.53 -3.64
N PRO A 54 11.57 23.66 -4.16
CA PRO A 54 12.28 24.49 -5.13
C PRO A 54 13.54 25.16 -4.56
N GLY A 55 13.69 25.18 -3.23
CA GLY A 55 14.89 25.68 -2.56
C GLY A 55 16.09 24.74 -2.63
N VAL A 56 15.88 23.44 -2.93
CA VAL A 56 16.95 22.46 -2.93
C VAL A 56 17.86 22.67 -4.13
N GLN A 57 19.11 23.03 -3.83
CA GLN A 57 20.15 23.18 -4.84
C GLN A 57 20.86 21.85 -5.06
N PHE A 58 21.21 21.60 -6.32
CA PHE A 58 22.09 20.51 -6.70
C PHE A 58 23.14 20.99 -7.71
N THR A 59 24.21 20.21 -7.84
CA THR A 59 25.26 20.44 -8.83
C THR A 59 25.40 19.21 -9.71
N VAL A 60 25.85 19.42 -10.95
CA VAL A 60 26.20 18.36 -11.88
C VAL A 60 27.63 18.59 -12.35
N GLN A 61 28.51 17.64 -12.07
CA GLN A 61 29.89 17.67 -12.52
C GLN A 61 30.13 16.56 -13.53
N GLU A 62 30.72 16.92 -14.67
CA GLU A 62 31.01 15.97 -15.74
C GLU A 62 32.50 15.61 -15.75
N THR A 63 32.76 14.31 -15.87
CA THR A 63 34.08 13.75 -16.16
C THR A 63 33.98 12.88 -17.43
N PRO A 64 35.11 12.42 -18.01
CA PRO A 64 35.07 11.57 -19.20
C PRO A 64 34.24 10.30 -19.02
N ASP A 65 34.19 9.75 -17.80
CA ASP A 65 33.55 8.46 -17.52
C ASP A 65 32.24 8.60 -16.72
N ARG A 66 31.99 9.75 -16.08
CA ARG A 66 30.86 9.90 -15.14
C ARG A 66 30.15 11.25 -15.24
N LEU A 67 28.89 11.27 -14.83
CA LEU A 67 28.19 12.46 -14.36
C LEU A 67 27.99 12.34 -12.84
N VAL A 68 28.26 13.38 -12.07
CA VAL A 68 28.04 13.38 -10.62
C VAL A 68 26.97 14.41 -10.29
N PHE A 69 25.78 13.92 -9.92
CA PHE A 69 24.70 14.72 -9.37
C PHE A 69 24.90 14.82 -7.85
N ALA A 70 24.89 16.02 -7.27
CA ALA A 70 25.09 16.17 -5.83
C ALA A 70 24.23 17.28 -5.21
N THR A 71 23.53 16.95 -4.13
CA THR A 71 22.93 17.91 -3.20
C THR A 71 23.93 18.27 -2.10
N SER A 72 23.50 18.98 -1.05
CA SER A 72 24.35 19.24 0.12
C SER A 72 24.60 18.02 1.01
N GLU A 73 23.82 16.93 0.87
CA GLU A 73 23.90 15.76 1.74
C GLU A 73 24.24 14.45 1.00
N VAL A 74 23.90 14.33 -0.29
CA VAL A 74 24.06 13.10 -1.10
C VAL A 74 24.71 13.41 -2.43
N ALA A 75 25.60 12.53 -2.89
CA ALA A 75 26.13 12.51 -4.23
C ALA A 75 25.81 11.18 -4.93
N ILE A 76 25.36 11.25 -6.18
CA ILE A 76 25.09 10.12 -7.05
C ILE A 76 26.00 10.24 -8.26
N ALA A 77 27.01 9.38 -8.33
CA ALA A 77 27.85 9.24 -9.50
C ALA A 77 27.24 8.24 -10.48
N ILE A 78 27.04 8.68 -11.72
CA ILE A 78 26.37 7.97 -12.80
C ILE A 78 27.42 7.57 -13.83
N ASP A 79 27.60 6.28 -14.06
CA ASP A 79 28.45 5.78 -15.13
C ASP A 79 27.89 6.18 -16.50
N ARG A 80 28.71 6.76 -17.37
CA ARG A 80 28.24 7.25 -18.68
C ARG A 80 27.89 6.14 -19.66
N GLN A 81 28.46 4.96 -19.50
CA GLN A 81 28.24 3.83 -20.41
C GLN A 81 27.05 3.00 -19.93
N THR A 82 26.99 2.67 -18.65
CA THR A 82 26.03 1.70 -18.13
C THR A 82 24.89 2.30 -17.31
N LEU A 83 24.96 3.60 -17.00
CA LEU A 83 24.03 4.30 -16.11
C LEU A 83 23.96 3.71 -14.70
N ALA A 84 24.95 2.89 -14.32
CA ALA A 84 25.09 2.37 -12.98
C ALA A 84 25.33 3.52 -12.00
N PHE A 85 24.57 3.54 -10.91
CA PHE A 85 24.72 4.56 -9.87
C PHE A 85 25.67 4.11 -8.77
N THR A 86 26.47 5.05 -8.27
CA THR A 86 27.20 4.93 -7.01
C THR A 86 26.73 6.03 -6.08
N TYR A 87 26.15 5.66 -4.94
CA TYR A 87 25.59 6.59 -3.97
C TYR A 87 26.59 6.83 -2.85
N CYS A 88 26.89 8.10 -2.58
CA CYS A 88 27.77 8.50 -1.50
C CYS A 88 27.11 9.57 -0.63
N ASP A 89 27.50 9.61 0.64
CA ASP A 89 27.21 10.76 1.49
C ASP A 89 28.04 12.00 1.09
N LYS A 90 27.76 13.13 1.72
CA LYS A 90 28.51 14.40 1.51
C LYS A 90 30.00 14.34 1.82
N HIS A 91 30.46 13.30 2.53
CA HIS A 91 31.88 13.08 2.83
C HIS A 91 32.55 12.15 1.80
N GLY A 92 31.80 11.65 0.81
CA GLY A 92 32.27 10.72 -0.20
C GLY A 92 32.30 9.26 0.27
N ASN A 93 31.72 8.93 1.42
CA ASN A 93 31.62 7.55 1.87
C ASN A 93 30.55 6.84 1.05
N LEU A 94 30.90 5.65 0.55
CA LEU A 94 29.98 4.80 -0.20
C LEU A 94 28.82 4.37 0.70
N LEU A 95 27.58 4.64 0.26
CA LEU A 95 26.36 4.14 0.88
C LEU A 95 25.98 2.80 0.26
N THR A 96 25.75 2.80 -1.05
CA THR A 96 25.48 1.62 -1.88
C THR A 96 25.80 1.92 -3.34
N LYS A 97 25.70 0.93 -4.21
CA LYS A 97 25.88 1.09 -5.66
C LYS A 97 25.06 0.07 -6.43
N GLU A 98 24.82 0.35 -7.69
CA GLU A 98 24.27 -0.61 -8.65
C GLU A 98 25.40 -1.46 -9.26
N PRO A 99 25.08 -2.62 -9.86
CA PRO A 99 26.06 -3.41 -10.59
C PRO A 99 26.74 -2.61 -11.70
N ALA A 100 28.03 -2.87 -11.94
CA ALA A 100 28.81 -2.14 -12.95
C ALA A 100 28.21 -2.22 -14.37
N ARG A 101 27.45 -3.29 -14.66
CA ARG A 101 26.69 -3.49 -15.92
C ARG A 101 25.42 -2.64 -16.04
N GLY A 102 25.08 -1.85 -15.03
CA GLY A 102 23.79 -1.19 -14.87
C GLY A 102 22.88 -1.98 -13.92
N GLY A 103 22.04 -1.27 -13.16
CA GLY A 103 21.12 -1.86 -12.20
C GLY A 103 19.64 -1.59 -12.50
N LYS A 104 19.28 -1.19 -13.71
CA LYS A 104 17.90 -0.83 -14.08
C LYS A 104 17.48 -1.59 -15.32
N THR A 105 16.40 -2.36 -15.23
CA THR A 105 15.81 -3.09 -16.36
C THR A 105 14.32 -2.81 -16.43
N LEU A 106 13.83 -2.51 -17.63
CA LEU A 106 12.42 -2.40 -17.95
C LEU A 106 12.12 -3.39 -19.08
N ASP A 107 11.23 -4.34 -18.85
CA ASP A 107 10.79 -5.29 -19.87
C ASP A 107 9.35 -4.96 -20.29
N PRO A 108 9.10 -4.57 -21.56
CA PRO A 108 7.76 -4.20 -22.03
C PRO A 108 6.75 -5.33 -21.91
N ILE A 109 5.53 -4.99 -21.47
CA ILE A 109 4.41 -5.93 -21.32
C ILE A 109 3.08 -5.33 -21.78
N ASP A 110 2.16 -6.21 -22.19
CA ASP A 110 0.75 -5.90 -22.37
C ASP A 110 0.05 -5.99 -21.02
N VAL A 111 -0.59 -4.90 -20.58
CA VAL A 111 -1.48 -4.91 -19.41
C VAL A 111 -2.86 -5.38 -19.84
N LEU A 112 -3.32 -6.46 -19.21
CA LEU A 112 -4.65 -7.01 -19.44
C LEU A 112 -5.61 -6.57 -18.33
N VAL A 113 -6.76 -6.04 -18.72
CA VAL A 113 -7.85 -5.69 -17.79
C VAL A 113 -9.10 -6.49 -18.11
N SER A 114 -9.89 -6.74 -17.08
CA SER A 114 -11.19 -7.41 -17.17
C SER A 114 -12.27 -6.44 -17.64
N VAL A 115 -13.09 -6.87 -18.59
CA VAL A 115 -14.30 -6.16 -19.04
C VAL A 115 -15.51 -6.85 -18.46
N PHE A 116 -16.32 -6.09 -17.72
CA PHE A 116 -17.57 -6.54 -17.10
C PHE A 116 -18.74 -5.93 -17.87
N ASP A 117 -19.52 -6.77 -18.55
CA ASP A 117 -20.71 -6.40 -19.32
C ASP A 117 -21.93 -7.25 -18.93
N ASP A 118 -23.08 -6.99 -19.55
CA ASP A 118 -24.35 -7.69 -19.27
C ASP A 118 -24.29 -9.23 -19.44
N SER A 119 -23.24 -9.77 -20.08
CA SER A 119 -23.03 -11.21 -20.23
C SER A 119 -22.23 -11.85 -19.08
N THR A 120 -21.73 -11.05 -18.15
CA THR A 120 -20.95 -11.52 -17.00
C THR A 120 -21.87 -12.10 -15.93
N ALA A 121 -21.75 -13.40 -15.66
CA ALA A 121 -22.53 -14.06 -14.62
C ALA A 121 -21.90 -13.80 -13.24
N ILE A 122 -22.72 -13.45 -12.25
CA ILE A 122 -22.29 -13.15 -10.88
C ILE A 122 -22.76 -14.28 -9.96
N GLU A 123 -21.83 -14.97 -9.30
CA GLU A 123 -22.15 -16.00 -8.30
C GLU A 123 -21.73 -15.57 -6.89
N SER A 124 -22.66 -15.66 -5.94
CA SER A 124 -22.38 -15.45 -4.52
C SER A 124 -22.06 -16.77 -3.83
N ARG A 125 -20.93 -16.84 -3.11
CA ARG A 125 -20.55 -17.96 -2.24
C ARG A 125 -20.27 -17.46 -0.82
N SER A 126 -20.65 -18.22 0.20
CA SER A 126 -20.27 -17.93 1.59
C SER A 126 -19.06 -18.77 1.99
N THR A 127 -18.00 -18.12 2.49
CA THR A 127 -16.80 -18.77 3.06
C THR A 127 -16.64 -18.44 4.54
N ALA A 128 -15.66 -19.07 5.20
CA ALA A 128 -15.38 -18.83 6.62
C ALA A 128 -14.98 -17.37 6.89
N ASP A 129 -14.30 -16.73 5.92
CA ASP A 129 -13.82 -15.35 5.97
C ASP A 129 -14.78 -14.32 5.33
N GLY A 130 -16.01 -14.74 5.03
CA GLY A 130 -17.10 -13.84 4.63
C GLY A 130 -17.79 -14.19 3.31
N VAL A 131 -18.61 -13.26 2.80
CA VAL A 131 -19.27 -13.39 1.49
C VAL A 131 -18.23 -13.14 0.40
N ARG A 132 -18.20 -14.01 -0.61
CA ARG A 132 -17.43 -13.84 -1.84
C ARG A 132 -18.38 -13.75 -3.01
N ILE A 133 -18.15 -12.81 -3.91
CA ILE A 133 -18.93 -12.69 -5.14
C ILE A 133 -17.95 -12.79 -6.30
N ASP A 134 -18.07 -13.86 -7.08
CA ASP A 134 -17.20 -14.15 -8.22
C ASP A 134 -17.91 -13.77 -9.54
N ALA A 135 -17.16 -13.21 -10.48
CA ALA A 135 -17.61 -13.03 -11.87
C ALA A 135 -17.13 -14.19 -12.76
N GLU A 136 -18.04 -14.86 -13.48
CA GLU A 136 -17.72 -15.89 -14.47
C GLU A 136 -17.75 -15.35 -15.91
N ASN A 137 -16.95 -15.95 -16.80
CA ASN A 137 -16.80 -15.58 -18.23
C ASN A 137 -16.27 -14.17 -18.51
N VAL A 138 -15.46 -13.63 -17.58
CA VAL A 138 -14.84 -12.30 -17.73
C VAL A 138 -13.89 -12.27 -18.93
N ARG A 139 -14.19 -11.43 -19.91
CA ARG A 139 -13.31 -11.18 -21.05
C ARG A 139 -12.16 -10.26 -20.62
N ARG A 140 -10.91 -10.64 -20.92
CA ARG A 140 -9.74 -9.76 -20.77
C ARG A 140 -9.37 -9.10 -22.10
N VAL A 141 -9.00 -7.83 -22.06
CA VAL A 141 -8.51 -7.06 -23.21
C VAL A 141 -7.18 -6.40 -22.88
N VAL A 142 -6.34 -6.20 -23.91
CA VAL A 142 -5.14 -5.37 -23.77
C VAL A 142 -5.59 -3.92 -23.61
N ASP A 143 -5.25 -3.32 -22.47
CA ASP A 143 -5.56 -1.93 -22.12
C ASP A 143 -4.43 -1.01 -22.57
N ARG A 144 -3.21 -1.26 -22.08
CA ARG A 144 -2.02 -0.43 -22.33
C ARG A 144 -0.73 -1.25 -22.38
N GLN A 145 0.35 -0.58 -22.79
CA GLN A 145 1.72 -1.07 -22.62
C GLN A 145 2.28 -0.53 -21.30
N ALA A 146 2.93 -1.39 -20.54
CA ALA A 146 3.66 -1.06 -19.31
C ALA A 146 5.00 -1.81 -19.27
N TYR A 147 5.65 -1.85 -18.11
CA TYR A 147 6.89 -2.57 -17.90
C TYR A 147 6.82 -3.46 -16.66
N HIS A 148 7.46 -4.63 -16.73
CA HIS A 148 8.10 -5.19 -15.55
C HIS A 148 9.32 -4.34 -15.24
N THR A 149 9.51 -3.92 -13.99
CA THR A 149 10.72 -3.17 -13.60
C THR A 149 11.60 -3.97 -12.66
N LYS A 150 12.92 -3.81 -12.80
CA LYS A 150 13.91 -4.40 -11.92
C LYS A 150 14.96 -3.35 -11.55
N LEU A 151 15.18 -3.19 -10.25
CA LEU A 151 16.19 -2.32 -9.66
C LEU A 151 17.18 -3.17 -8.85
N GLU A 152 18.44 -3.18 -9.24
CA GLU A 152 19.50 -4.01 -8.68
C GLU A 152 20.51 -3.18 -7.89
N PHE A 153 20.95 -3.69 -6.74
CA PHE A 153 21.98 -3.08 -5.89
C PHE A 153 23.10 -4.08 -5.59
N GLU A 154 24.28 -3.60 -5.23
CA GLU A 154 25.35 -4.37 -4.63
C GLU A 154 25.52 -3.93 -3.16
N TRP A 155 24.86 -4.63 -2.25
CA TRP A 155 24.93 -4.35 -0.83
C TRP A 155 26.25 -4.84 -0.22
N ALA A 156 26.80 -4.06 0.71
CA ALA A 156 28.10 -4.33 1.31
C ALA A 156 28.07 -5.54 2.25
N ASP A 157 29.22 -6.15 2.49
CA ASP A 157 29.34 -7.19 3.50
C ASP A 157 29.00 -6.64 4.89
N GLY A 158 28.20 -7.40 5.66
CA GLY A 158 27.78 -7.03 7.02
C GLY A 158 26.70 -5.94 7.10
N GLU A 159 26.27 -5.37 5.98
CA GLU A 159 25.10 -4.50 5.91
C GLU A 159 23.82 -5.29 6.14
N ALA A 160 22.94 -4.82 7.03
CA ALA A 160 21.61 -5.40 7.24
C ALA A 160 20.52 -4.51 6.63
N LEU A 161 19.46 -5.17 6.15
CA LEU A 161 18.32 -4.54 5.48
C LEU A 161 17.03 -4.88 6.22
N TYR A 162 16.15 -3.89 6.35
CA TYR A 162 14.86 -3.98 7.06
C TYR A 162 13.76 -3.26 6.28
N GLY A 163 12.51 -3.44 6.70
CA GLY A 163 11.36 -2.73 6.15
C GLY A 163 10.42 -3.64 5.36
N LEU A 164 9.96 -3.18 4.20
CA LEU A 164 9.02 -3.85 3.29
C LEU A 164 7.60 -4.09 3.84
N GLY A 165 7.34 -3.73 5.11
CA GLY A 165 6.03 -3.82 5.75
C GLY A 165 5.95 -4.91 6.81
N SER A 166 4.77 -5.51 6.97
CA SER A 166 4.51 -6.61 7.91
C SER A 166 4.29 -7.91 7.16
N HIS A 167 5.04 -8.95 7.51
CA HIS A 167 5.08 -10.23 6.81
C HIS A 167 5.07 -11.40 7.80
N GLU A 168 4.50 -12.54 7.40
CA GLU A 168 4.38 -13.72 8.27
C GLU A 168 5.62 -14.63 8.25
N GLU A 169 6.55 -14.40 7.31
CA GLU A 169 7.73 -15.23 7.12
C GLU A 169 8.80 -15.06 8.22
N GLY A 170 8.63 -14.11 9.14
CA GLY A 170 9.50 -13.93 10.32
C GLY A 170 10.92 -13.43 9.99
N MET A 171 11.10 -12.84 8.81
CA MET A 171 12.38 -12.29 8.36
C MET A 171 12.64 -10.95 9.04
N PHE A 172 13.69 -10.87 9.86
CA PHE A 172 14.11 -9.61 10.48
C PHE A 172 15.16 -8.89 9.63
N ASN A 173 16.33 -9.51 9.42
CA ASN A 173 17.31 -9.02 8.44
C ASN A 173 17.02 -9.65 7.09
N LEU A 174 16.75 -8.82 6.08
CA LEU A 174 16.40 -9.23 4.73
C LEU A 174 17.60 -9.70 3.90
N ARG A 175 18.84 -9.56 4.40
CA ARG A 175 20.00 -10.10 3.68
C ARG A 175 19.92 -11.62 3.51
N GLY A 176 20.20 -12.09 2.30
CA GLY A 176 20.11 -13.49 1.92
C GLY A 176 18.68 -14.04 1.88
N GLN A 177 17.66 -13.17 1.81
CA GLN A 177 16.25 -13.55 1.83
C GLN A 177 15.53 -13.24 0.53
N HIS A 178 14.37 -13.88 0.37
CA HIS A 178 13.43 -13.66 -0.72
C HIS A 178 12.06 -13.36 -0.13
N GLN A 179 11.42 -12.25 -0.53
CA GLN A 179 10.12 -11.85 -0.02
C GLN A 179 9.19 -11.42 -1.16
N TYR A 180 8.04 -12.07 -1.26
CA TYR A 180 6.93 -11.62 -2.12
C TYR A 180 6.16 -10.51 -1.42
N LEU A 181 5.87 -9.45 -2.17
CA LEU A 181 5.23 -8.23 -1.69
C LEU A 181 3.88 -8.05 -2.39
N TYR A 182 2.84 -8.63 -1.81
CA TYR A 182 1.44 -8.47 -2.18
C TYR A 182 0.58 -8.35 -0.91
N GLN A 183 -0.53 -7.62 -0.98
CA GLN A 183 -1.49 -7.55 0.13
C GLN A 183 -2.21 -8.88 0.27
N GLN A 184 -2.30 -9.36 1.50
CA GLN A 184 -3.07 -10.54 1.87
C GLN A 184 -3.39 -10.42 3.35
N ASN A 185 -4.41 -11.12 3.85
CA ASN A 185 -4.52 -11.35 5.27
C ASN A 185 -3.17 -11.82 5.86
N MET A 186 -2.79 -11.21 7.00
CA MET A 186 -1.48 -11.33 7.66
C MET A 186 -0.28 -10.68 6.95
N LYS A 187 -0.47 -10.02 5.80
CA LYS A 187 0.59 -9.33 5.05
C LYS A 187 0.19 -7.89 4.71
N ALA A 188 0.99 -6.93 5.14
CA ALA A 188 0.80 -5.52 4.83
C ALA A 188 2.05 -4.96 4.16
N VAL A 189 2.00 -4.70 2.86
CA VAL A 189 3.15 -4.22 2.09
C VAL A 189 3.35 -2.71 2.28
N VAL A 190 4.59 -2.33 2.60
CA VAL A 190 5.05 -0.93 2.57
C VAL A 190 6.39 -0.92 1.85
N PRO A 191 6.50 -0.44 0.60
CA PRO A 191 7.65 -0.69 -0.27
C PRO A 191 8.87 0.19 0.04
N VAL A 192 9.28 0.21 1.31
CA VAL A 192 10.42 0.95 1.83
C VAL A 192 11.42 -0.03 2.42
N LEU A 193 12.63 -0.03 1.86
CA LEU A 193 13.79 -0.73 2.38
C LEU A 193 14.65 0.27 3.17
N VAL A 194 15.16 -0.11 4.34
CA VAL A 194 16.12 0.69 5.11
C VAL A 194 17.37 -0.12 5.41
N SER A 195 18.53 0.52 5.35
CA SER A 195 19.85 -0.10 5.48
C SER A 195 20.63 0.44 6.68
N THR A 196 21.34 -0.45 7.39
CA THR A 196 22.33 -0.07 8.43
C THR A 196 23.46 0.83 7.94
N ARG A 197 23.61 1.03 6.64
CA ARG A 197 24.56 2.00 6.06
C ARG A 197 23.99 3.42 5.99
N GLY A 198 22.81 3.67 6.56
CA GLY A 198 22.25 5.01 6.71
C GLY A 198 21.51 5.52 5.47
N TYR A 199 20.86 4.63 4.74
CA TYR A 199 20.01 5.00 3.61
C TYR A 199 18.75 4.13 3.53
N GLY A 200 17.74 4.63 2.84
CA GLY A 200 16.56 3.87 2.45
C GLY A 200 16.28 3.98 0.95
N VAL A 201 15.56 2.99 0.44
CA VAL A 201 15.02 2.96 -0.93
C VAL A 201 13.53 2.79 -0.81
N PHE A 202 12.77 3.78 -1.28
CA PHE A 202 11.32 3.71 -1.37
C PHE A 202 10.93 3.54 -2.84
N LEU A 203 10.39 2.38 -3.19
CA LEU A 203 9.91 2.09 -4.55
C LEU A 203 8.47 2.58 -4.67
N ASP A 204 8.22 3.57 -5.52
CA ASP A 204 6.90 4.17 -5.73
C ASP A 204 6.09 3.35 -6.72
N SER A 205 5.87 2.07 -6.35
CA SER A 205 5.08 1.11 -7.11
C SER A 205 3.95 0.58 -6.24
N CYS A 206 2.79 0.45 -6.88
CA CYS A 206 1.57 -0.08 -6.29
C CYS A 206 1.28 -1.50 -6.79
N SER A 207 2.07 -2.03 -7.72
CA SER A 207 1.86 -3.36 -8.29
C SER A 207 2.35 -4.44 -7.34
N LEU A 208 2.13 -5.71 -7.71
CA LEU A 208 2.88 -6.83 -7.12
C LEU A 208 4.39 -6.54 -7.20
N MET A 209 5.12 -6.81 -6.12
CA MET A 209 6.57 -6.65 -6.06
C MET A 209 7.27 -7.89 -5.49
N THR A 210 8.57 -7.99 -5.70
CA THR A 210 9.46 -8.99 -5.10
C THR A 210 10.74 -8.32 -4.62
N PHE A 211 11.17 -8.65 -3.40
CA PHE A 211 12.53 -8.44 -2.93
C PHE A 211 13.30 -9.75 -3.01
N HIS A 212 14.52 -9.69 -3.52
CA HIS A 212 15.40 -10.86 -3.66
C HIS A 212 16.83 -10.49 -3.30
N ASP A 213 17.45 -11.27 -2.40
CA ASP A 213 18.88 -11.19 -2.07
C ASP A 213 19.46 -12.60 -1.95
N ASP A 214 20.36 -12.98 -2.85
CA ASP A 214 21.11 -14.24 -2.75
C ASP A 214 22.51 -14.13 -3.38
N ALA A 215 23.19 -15.28 -3.54
CA ALA A 215 24.54 -15.33 -4.13
C ALA A 215 24.59 -14.97 -5.63
N PHE A 216 23.44 -14.93 -6.31
CA PHE A 216 23.31 -14.63 -7.74
C PHE A 216 22.83 -13.20 -8.00
N GLY A 217 22.34 -12.49 -6.98
CA GLY A 217 22.09 -11.07 -7.06
C GLY A 217 21.09 -10.54 -6.03
N SER A 218 20.87 -9.23 -6.13
CA SER A 218 20.18 -8.44 -5.13
C SER A 218 19.29 -7.42 -5.84
N TYR A 219 17.97 -7.54 -5.74
CA TYR A 219 17.06 -6.69 -6.50
C TYR A 219 15.67 -6.51 -5.86
N LEU A 220 15.06 -5.39 -6.23
CA LEU A 220 13.63 -5.15 -6.16
C LEU A 220 13.06 -5.32 -7.57
N TRP A 221 11.95 -6.02 -7.69
CA TRP A 221 11.21 -6.21 -8.93
C TRP A 221 9.76 -5.84 -8.73
N SER A 222 9.13 -5.27 -9.76
CA SER A 222 7.71 -4.93 -9.78
C SER A 222 7.06 -5.40 -11.08
N ASP A 223 5.81 -5.82 -10.96
CA ASP A 223 5.06 -6.51 -11.99
C ASP A 223 4.54 -5.58 -13.08
N VAL A 224 3.92 -4.46 -12.73
CA VAL A 224 3.31 -3.57 -13.73
C VAL A 224 3.50 -2.13 -13.33
N ASP A 225 4.37 -1.42 -14.03
CA ASP A 225 4.54 0.03 -13.87
C ASP A 225 4.67 0.74 -15.22
N ASP A 226 4.25 2.00 -15.28
CA ASP A 226 4.47 2.85 -16.45
C ASP A 226 5.96 3.19 -16.67
N GLU A 227 6.75 3.17 -15.60
CA GLU A 227 8.18 3.47 -15.53
C GLU A 227 8.77 2.96 -14.21
N LEU A 228 10.10 2.86 -14.11
CA LEU A 228 10.75 2.64 -12.81
C LEU A 228 10.81 3.97 -12.05
N ASP A 229 10.13 4.05 -10.90
CA ASP A 229 10.10 5.25 -10.05
C ASP A 229 10.43 4.89 -8.59
N TYR A 230 11.49 5.49 -8.06
CA TYR A 230 11.89 5.27 -6.67
C TYR A 230 12.57 6.50 -6.07
N TYR A 231 12.65 6.51 -4.75
CA TYR A 231 13.31 7.55 -3.97
C TYR A 231 14.49 6.94 -3.22
N PHE A 232 15.67 7.51 -3.44
CA PHE A 232 16.83 7.26 -2.59
C PHE A 232 16.82 8.25 -1.43
N ILE A 233 16.83 7.75 -0.20
CA ILE A 233 16.70 8.55 1.03
C ILE A 233 17.96 8.38 1.87
N TYR A 234 18.66 9.47 2.16
CA TYR A 234 19.81 9.45 3.06
C TYR A 234 19.43 9.88 4.47
N GLY A 235 19.80 9.06 5.45
CA GLY A 235 19.62 9.34 6.86
C GLY A 235 20.59 8.45 7.63
N PRO A 236 21.74 8.97 8.11
CA PRO A 236 22.74 8.14 8.79
C PRO A 236 22.14 7.34 9.97
N GLU A 237 21.08 7.86 10.58
CA GLU A 237 20.26 7.16 11.56
C GLU A 237 18.88 6.80 10.98
N PHE A 238 18.30 5.67 11.41
CA PHE A 238 17.02 5.18 10.89
C PHE A 238 15.87 6.18 11.08
N ASP A 239 15.83 6.88 12.22
CA ASP A 239 14.81 7.90 12.47
C ASP A 239 14.85 9.04 11.44
N GLN A 240 16.02 9.34 10.88
CA GLN A 240 16.16 10.36 9.82
C GLN A 240 15.64 9.84 8.48
N ILE A 241 15.87 8.56 8.17
CA ILE A 241 15.29 7.92 6.98
C ILE A 241 13.76 7.95 7.06
N ILE A 242 13.21 7.58 8.23
CA ILE A 242 11.77 7.61 8.46
C ILE A 242 11.23 9.05 8.43
N ALA A 243 11.95 10.04 8.99
CA ALA A 243 11.54 11.43 8.93
C ALA A 243 11.41 11.94 7.47
N GLU A 244 12.39 11.64 6.62
CA GLU A 244 12.35 11.98 5.19
C GLU A 244 11.23 11.24 4.46
N LEU A 245 10.99 9.95 4.77
CA LEU A 245 9.84 9.23 4.24
C LEU A 245 8.51 9.94 4.59
N ARG A 246 8.37 10.45 5.82
CA ARG A 246 7.17 11.21 6.25
C ARG A 246 7.07 12.59 5.62
N VAL A 247 8.18 13.19 5.18
CA VAL A 247 8.13 14.38 4.33
C VAL A 247 7.50 14.02 2.99
N LEU A 248 7.88 12.89 2.39
CA LEU A 248 7.36 12.43 1.10
C LEU A 248 5.89 11.99 1.16
N THR A 249 5.53 11.19 2.16
CA THR A 249 4.25 10.45 2.19
C THR A 249 3.22 11.04 3.15
N GLY A 250 3.63 11.98 4.01
CA GLY A 250 2.76 12.63 4.99
C GLY A 250 3.11 12.29 6.44
N GLN A 251 2.77 13.22 7.34
CA GLN A 251 3.02 13.07 8.76
C GLN A 251 2.05 12.06 9.38
N ALA A 252 2.52 11.26 10.34
CA ALA A 252 1.66 10.42 11.16
C ALA A 252 0.91 11.31 12.16
N PRO A 253 -0.43 11.45 12.06
CA PRO A 253 -1.20 12.24 13.02
C PRO A 253 -1.14 11.60 14.40
N LEU A 254 -1.19 12.42 15.45
CA LEU A 254 -1.31 11.92 16.81
C LEU A 254 -2.67 11.22 16.96
N LEU A 255 -2.66 9.95 17.36
CA LEU A 255 -3.88 9.22 17.67
C LEU A 255 -4.57 9.83 18.90
N PRO A 256 -5.91 9.75 19.00
CA PRO A 256 -6.60 10.15 20.22
C PRO A 256 -6.06 9.35 21.41
N LYS A 257 -5.94 10.01 22.57
CA LYS A 257 -5.24 9.45 23.74
C LYS A 257 -5.75 8.05 24.15
N TRP A 258 -7.06 7.82 24.03
CA TRP A 258 -7.70 6.56 24.39
C TRP A 258 -7.23 5.36 23.55
N ALA A 259 -6.74 5.59 22.33
CA ALA A 259 -6.24 4.53 21.43
C ALA A 259 -4.95 3.88 21.94
N TYR A 260 -4.23 4.54 22.86
CA TYR A 260 -3.06 3.96 23.55
C TYR A 260 -3.43 3.20 24.84
N GLY A 261 -4.72 3.22 25.22
CA GLY A 261 -5.26 2.46 26.34
C GLY A 261 -5.59 1.01 25.95
N TYR A 262 -6.15 0.25 26.88
CA TYR A 262 -6.60 -1.11 26.58
C TYR A 262 -7.92 -1.09 25.80
N ILE A 263 -7.96 -1.81 24.68
CA ILE A 263 -9.14 -1.95 23.82
C ILE A 263 -9.58 -3.41 23.85
N GLN A 264 -10.81 -3.67 24.32
CA GLN A 264 -11.38 -5.01 24.35
C GLN A 264 -12.12 -5.30 23.03
N SER A 265 -11.80 -6.44 22.40
CA SER A 265 -12.52 -6.96 21.24
C SER A 265 -12.90 -8.43 21.42
N LYS A 266 -13.86 -8.90 20.63
CA LYS A 266 -14.30 -10.29 20.53
C LYS A 266 -14.88 -10.47 19.12
N GLU A 267 -14.65 -11.63 18.52
CA GLU A 267 -15.43 -12.15 17.40
C GLU A 267 -16.53 -13.07 17.98
N ARG A 268 -17.77 -12.63 18.14
CA ARG A 268 -18.28 -11.26 18.10
C ARG A 268 -19.19 -10.95 19.28
N TYR A 269 -19.32 -9.68 19.65
CA TYR A 269 -20.43 -9.22 20.49
C TYR A 269 -21.72 -9.16 19.66
N THR A 270 -22.85 -9.53 20.25
CA THR A 270 -24.08 -9.84 19.52
C THR A 270 -25.21 -8.84 19.74
N SER A 271 -25.13 -8.02 20.80
CA SER A 271 -26.15 -7.01 21.14
C SER A 271 -25.56 -5.77 21.81
N GLN A 272 -26.37 -4.69 21.82
CA GLN A 272 -26.10 -3.45 22.56
C GLN A 272 -25.89 -3.72 24.07
N SER A 273 -26.72 -4.59 24.66
CA SER A 273 -26.61 -4.91 26.09
C SER A 273 -25.30 -5.61 26.43
N GLU A 274 -24.85 -6.55 25.59
CA GLU A 274 -23.59 -7.30 25.79
C GLU A 274 -22.39 -6.33 25.81
N LEU A 275 -22.33 -5.38 24.88
CA LEU A 275 -21.26 -4.36 24.84
C LEU A 275 -21.19 -3.57 26.16
N ILE A 276 -22.34 -3.04 26.61
CA ILE A 276 -22.43 -2.22 27.82
C ILE A 276 -22.09 -3.05 29.07
N GLU A 277 -22.60 -4.29 29.16
CA GLU A 277 -22.35 -5.19 30.29
C GLU A 277 -20.87 -5.55 30.43
N ILE A 278 -20.16 -5.79 29.31
CA ILE A 278 -18.72 -6.05 29.33
C ILE A 278 -17.96 -4.85 29.88
N VAL A 279 -18.24 -3.64 29.41
CA VAL A 279 -17.59 -2.43 29.94
C VAL A 279 -17.91 -2.24 31.43
N LYS A 280 -19.17 -2.44 31.84
CA LYS A 280 -19.57 -2.40 33.27
C LYS A 280 -18.81 -3.41 34.12
N GLU A 281 -18.55 -4.61 33.59
CA GLU A 281 -17.81 -5.64 34.31
C GLU A 281 -16.34 -5.24 34.51
N TYR A 282 -15.68 -4.68 33.49
CA TYR A 282 -14.35 -4.10 33.61
C TYR A 282 -14.31 -3.02 34.71
N ARG A 283 -15.29 -2.11 34.72
CA ARG A 283 -15.41 -1.06 35.75
C ARG A 283 -15.66 -1.63 37.14
N THR A 284 -16.54 -2.62 37.27
CA THR A 284 -16.85 -3.30 38.55
C THR A 284 -15.61 -3.98 39.15
N ARG A 285 -14.75 -4.54 38.30
CA ARG A 285 -13.50 -5.19 38.71
C ARG A 285 -12.33 -4.22 38.91
N ASN A 286 -12.53 -2.92 38.68
CA ASN A 286 -11.46 -1.91 38.65
C ASN A 286 -10.32 -2.25 37.67
N LEU A 287 -10.67 -2.80 36.50
CA LEU A 287 -9.73 -3.06 35.41
C LEU A 287 -9.75 -1.90 34.40
N PRO A 288 -8.57 -1.41 33.95
CA PRO A 288 -8.49 -0.34 32.97
C PRO A 288 -8.99 -0.80 31.60
N LEU A 289 -9.79 0.05 30.94
CA LEU A 289 -10.33 -0.17 29.61
C LEU A 289 -10.73 1.20 29.03
N ASP A 290 -10.28 1.50 27.82
CA ASP A 290 -10.53 2.79 27.14
C ASP A 290 -11.42 2.64 25.90
N GLY A 291 -11.50 1.44 25.31
CA GLY A 291 -12.35 1.17 24.15
C GLY A 291 -12.92 -0.24 24.10
N ILE A 292 -14.05 -0.40 23.42
CA ILE A 292 -14.67 -1.68 23.09
C ILE A 292 -14.96 -1.73 21.59
N VAL A 293 -14.82 -2.92 21.00
CA VAL A 293 -15.00 -3.13 19.55
C VAL A 293 -16.27 -3.92 19.28
N LEU A 294 -17.14 -3.39 18.42
CA LEU A 294 -18.22 -4.14 17.81
C LEU A 294 -17.73 -4.71 16.47
N ASP A 295 -17.52 -6.02 16.45
CA ASP A 295 -17.10 -6.78 15.27
C ASP A 295 -18.24 -6.97 14.24
N TRP A 296 -17.99 -7.71 13.15
CA TRP A 296 -18.88 -7.97 12.00
C TRP A 296 -20.28 -8.50 12.38
N LYS A 297 -21.17 -8.58 11.38
CA LYS A 297 -22.60 -8.95 11.53
C LYS A 297 -23.37 -8.06 12.50
N SER A 298 -23.09 -6.77 12.48
CA SER A 298 -23.86 -5.76 13.21
C SER A 298 -25.19 -5.41 12.52
N TRP A 299 -25.31 -5.69 11.22
CA TRP A 299 -26.46 -5.43 10.35
C TRP A 299 -27.59 -6.47 10.44
N THR A 300 -28.77 -6.12 9.91
CA THR A 300 -29.96 -6.98 9.85
C THR A 300 -29.75 -8.17 8.92
N GLY A 301 -30.09 -9.37 9.40
CA GLY A 301 -30.11 -10.58 8.59
C GLY A 301 -28.80 -10.85 7.85
N ASP A 302 -28.88 -10.98 6.53
CA ASP A 302 -27.74 -11.28 5.66
C ASP A 302 -27.39 -10.10 4.72
N LEU A 303 -27.39 -8.89 5.26
CA LEU A 303 -27.06 -7.64 4.55
C LEU A 303 -25.60 -7.24 4.79
N TRP A 304 -24.66 -8.12 4.40
CA TRP A 304 -23.22 -7.89 4.62
C TRP A 304 -22.79 -6.50 4.17
N GLY A 305 -21.99 -5.83 5.00
CA GLY A 305 -21.40 -4.52 4.69
C GLY A 305 -22.35 -3.34 4.83
N GLN A 306 -23.62 -3.57 5.13
CA GLN A 306 -24.57 -2.49 5.41
C GLN A 306 -24.18 -1.77 6.71
N LYS A 307 -24.07 -0.45 6.64
CA LYS A 307 -23.59 0.42 7.72
C LYS A 307 -24.73 0.90 8.60
N THR A 308 -25.73 0.05 8.82
CA THR A 308 -26.83 0.28 9.78
C THR A 308 -26.91 -0.90 10.74
N LEU A 309 -27.08 -0.62 12.03
CA LEU A 309 -27.19 -1.67 13.04
C LEU A 309 -28.58 -2.35 13.00
N ASP A 310 -28.61 -3.64 13.29
CA ASP A 310 -29.83 -4.43 13.43
C ASP A 310 -30.68 -3.91 14.60
N PRO A 311 -31.90 -3.41 14.36
CA PRO A 311 -32.72 -2.78 15.39
C PRO A 311 -33.23 -3.76 16.45
N GLU A 312 -33.21 -5.08 16.21
CA GLU A 312 -33.58 -6.06 17.25
C GLU A 312 -32.44 -6.24 18.26
N ARG A 313 -31.19 -6.12 17.81
CA ARG A 313 -29.99 -6.38 18.63
C ARG A 313 -29.34 -5.10 19.16
N PHE A 314 -29.48 -4.01 18.43
CA PHE A 314 -28.97 -2.67 18.73
C PHE A 314 -30.10 -1.64 18.58
N PRO A 315 -31.15 -1.73 19.42
CA PRO A 315 -32.39 -0.97 19.23
C PRO A 315 -32.23 0.55 19.37
N ASN A 316 -31.18 1.02 20.05
CA ASN A 316 -30.93 2.45 20.22
C ASN A 316 -29.42 2.74 20.19
N PRO A 317 -28.84 2.94 18.99
CA PRO A 317 -27.41 3.23 18.82
C PRO A 317 -26.95 4.50 19.55
N ASP A 318 -27.79 5.54 19.62
CA ASP A 318 -27.48 6.76 20.37
C ASP A 318 -27.34 6.47 21.86
N GLN A 319 -28.31 5.76 22.45
CA GLN A 319 -28.22 5.38 23.87
C GLN A 319 -27.06 4.42 24.14
N MET A 320 -26.74 3.54 23.17
CA MET A 320 -25.62 2.61 23.30
C MET A 320 -24.29 3.36 23.49
N THR A 321 -24.01 4.34 22.62
CA THR A 321 -22.78 5.12 22.70
C THR A 321 -22.79 6.06 23.89
N GLU A 322 -23.92 6.69 24.21
CA GLU A 322 -24.08 7.49 25.43
C GLU A 322 -23.76 6.68 26.70
N ASP A 323 -24.27 5.45 26.81
CA ASP A 323 -24.02 4.57 27.97
C ASP A 323 -22.55 4.15 28.05
N LEU A 324 -21.90 3.87 26.91
CA LEU A 324 -20.47 3.55 26.84
C LEU A 324 -19.60 4.75 27.22
N HIS A 325 -19.93 5.94 26.69
CA HIS A 325 -19.24 7.19 27.01
C HIS A 325 -19.43 7.60 28.48
N ALA A 326 -20.60 7.37 29.06
CA ALA A 326 -20.85 7.57 30.50
C ALA A 326 -20.00 6.64 31.39
N LEU A 327 -19.58 5.49 30.84
CA LEU A 327 -18.62 4.58 31.46
C LEU A 327 -17.16 4.91 31.09
N HIS A 328 -16.91 6.03 30.41
CA HIS A 328 -15.59 6.46 29.91
C HIS A 328 -14.93 5.43 28.98
N ALA A 329 -15.71 4.79 28.10
CA ALA A 329 -15.20 3.88 27.07
C ALA A 329 -15.65 4.35 25.67
N HIS A 330 -14.80 4.17 24.67
CA HIS A 330 -15.05 4.53 23.27
C HIS A 330 -15.50 3.30 22.47
N LEU A 331 -16.33 3.50 21.45
CA LEU A 331 -16.82 2.44 20.57
C LEU A 331 -16.11 2.47 19.21
N MET A 332 -15.47 1.35 18.85
CA MET A 332 -14.98 1.09 17.50
C MET A 332 -15.90 0.09 16.80
N VAL A 333 -16.24 0.33 15.52
CA VAL A 333 -17.15 -0.55 14.76
C VAL A 333 -16.47 -1.08 13.50
N SER A 334 -16.61 -2.39 13.26
CA SER A 334 -16.17 -3.07 12.04
C SER A 334 -16.95 -2.59 10.81
N ILE A 335 -16.23 -2.18 9.77
CA ILE A 335 -16.78 -1.81 8.46
C ILE A 335 -15.97 -2.52 7.37
N TRP A 336 -16.66 -2.96 6.32
CA TRP A 336 -16.10 -3.79 5.26
C TRP A 336 -16.29 -3.13 3.90
N PRO A 337 -15.32 -3.25 2.98
CA PRO A 337 -15.45 -2.71 1.62
C PRO A 337 -16.46 -3.50 0.78
N ILE A 338 -16.70 -4.77 1.11
CA ILE A 338 -17.69 -5.60 0.43
C ILE A 338 -19.11 -5.36 0.97
N MET A 339 -20.07 -5.26 0.06
CA MET A 339 -21.49 -5.20 0.36
C MET A 339 -22.28 -6.25 -0.42
N LYS A 340 -23.20 -6.92 0.26
CA LYS A 340 -24.08 -7.89 -0.38
C LYS A 340 -25.22 -7.18 -1.15
N PRO A 341 -25.59 -7.65 -2.35
CA PRO A 341 -26.78 -7.17 -3.05
C PRO A 341 -28.06 -7.25 -2.23
N GLY A 342 -28.92 -6.23 -2.37
CA GLY A 342 -30.24 -6.13 -1.74
C GLY A 342 -30.32 -5.18 -0.53
N GLY A 343 -29.19 -4.72 0.00
CA GLY A 343 -29.14 -3.67 1.02
C GLY A 343 -29.20 -2.26 0.43
N ALA A 344 -29.62 -1.27 1.22
CA ALA A 344 -29.74 0.12 0.76
C ALA A 344 -28.38 0.73 0.37
N ASP A 345 -27.33 0.47 1.15
CA ASP A 345 -25.97 0.97 0.86
C ASP A 345 -25.40 0.36 -0.42
N TRP A 346 -25.66 -0.94 -0.65
CA TRP A 346 -25.27 -1.60 -1.90
C TRP A 346 -25.99 -0.99 -3.09
N GLN A 347 -27.32 -0.79 -3.00
CA GLN A 347 -28.12 -0.23 -4.09
C GLN A 347 -27.65 1.19 -4.44
N GLU A 348 -27.35 2.01 -3.43
CA GLU A 348 -26.86 3.38 -3.63
C GLU A 348 -25.52 3.40 -4.39
N LEU A 349 -24.58 2.49 -4.08
CA LEU A 349 -23.32 2.41 -4.82
C LEU A 349 -23.50 1.82 -6.22
N HIS A 350 -24.37 0.81 -6.36
CA HIS A 350 -24.68 0.19 -7.64
C HIS A 350 -25.30 1.20 -8.61
N ASP A 351 -26.29 1.98 -8.18
CA ASP A 351 -26.99 2.97 -9.01
C ASP A 351 -26.07 4.07 -9.53
N HIS A 352 -24.98 4.36 -8.80
CA HIS A 352 -23.97 5.34 -9.20
C HIS A 352 -22.79 4.75 -9.99
N GLY A 353 -22.75 3.42 -10.19
CA GLY A 353 -21.61 2.75 -10.83
C GLY A 353 -20.33 2.81 -9.97
N PHE A 354 -20.48 2.79 -8.65
CA PHE A 354 -19.38 2.92 -7.68
C PHE A 354 -18.90 1.57 -7.12
N LEU A 355 -19.27 0.47 -7.76
CA LEU A 355 -18.83 -0.88 -7.41
C LEU A 355 -17.79 -1.38 -8.43
N LEU A 356 -16.84 -2.18 -7.96
CA LEU A 356 -15.92 -2.93 -8.82
C LEU A 356 -16.68 -4.00 -9.63
N GLY A 357 -15.98 -4.66 -10.55
CA GLY A 357 -16.57 -5.61 -11.49
C GLY A 357 -17.34 -6.78 -10.85
N ASN A 358 -17.01 -7.15 -9.61
CA ASN A 358 -17.76 -8.16 -8.86
C ASN A 358 -19.12 -7.69 -8.34
N GLN A 359 -19.45 -6.41 -8.54
CA GLN A 359 -20.67 -5.77 -8.05
C GLN A 359 -20.88 -5.94 -6.54
N ALA A 360 -19.80 -5.97 -5.75
CA ALA A 360 -19.88 -6.17 -4.31
C ALA A 360 -18.93 -5.25 -3.54
N ASN A 361 -17.67 -5.18 -3.97
CA ASN A 361 -16.70 -4.26 -3.39
C ASN A 361 -16.90 -2.88 -4.00
N TYR A 362 -16.91 -1.83 -3.19
CA TYR A 362 -16.92 -0.47 -3.74
C TYR A 362 -15.58 -0.15 -4.40
N ASP A 363 -15.59 0.72 -5.40
CA ASP A 363 -14.38 1.17 -6.08
C ASP A 363 -13.65 2.22 -5.22
N ALA A 364 -12.74 1.78 -4.37
CA ALA A 364 -11.95 2.66 -3.51
C ALA A 364 -11.04 3.62 -4.28
N PHE A 365 -10.76 3.38 -5.57
CA PHE A 365 -9.95 4.30 -6.40
C PHE A 365 -10.76 5.49 -6.90
N ASN A 366 -12.09 5.34 -6.99
CA ASN A 366 -13.00 6.43 -7.34
C ASN A 366 -13.31 7.32 -6.13
N SER A 367 -12.90 8.59 -6.20
CA SER A 367 -13.12 9.57 -5.12
C SER A 367 -14.60 9.79 -4.77
N ALA A 368 -15.52 9.68 -5.74
CA ALA A 368 -16.95 9.82 -5.50
C ALA A 368 -17.53 8.58 -4.79
N ALA A 369 -17.01 7.39 -5.10
CA ALA A 369 -17.34 6.17 -4.40
C ALA A 369 -16.87 6.21 -2.93
N ARG A 370 -15.63 6.67 -2.67
CA ARG A 370 -15.14 6.91 -1.29
C ARG A 370 -16.03 7.90 -0.53
N ALA A 371 -16.45 8.98 -1.18
CA ALA A 371 -17.35 9.96 -0.57
C ALA A 371 -18.73 9.37 -0.24
N CYS A 372 -19.30 8.56 -1.13
CA CYS A 372 -20.55 7.84 -0.91
C CYS A 372 -20.43 6.85 0.26
N TYR A 373 -19.38 6.02 0.26
CA TYR A 373 -19.09 5.07 1.33
C TYR A 373 -18.97 5.75 2.71
N TRP A 374 -18.28 6.89 2.77
CA TRP A 374 -18.24 7.72 3.98
C TRP A 374 -19.60 8.24 4.38
N GLN A 375 -20.42 8.75 3.45
CA GLN A 375 -21.77 9.24 3.77
C GLN A 375 -22.64 8.13 4.35
N GLN A 376 -22.56 6.90 3.83
CA GLN A 376 -23.25 5.74 4.39
C GLN A 376 -22.81 5.45 5.84
N ALA A 377 -21.50 5.37 6.08
CA ALA A 377 -20.95 5.14 7.42
C ALA A 377 -21.31 6.28 8.38
N ASN A 378 -21.32 7.53 7.88
CA ASN A 378 -21.69 8.68 8.66
C ASN A 378 -23.16 8.62 9.11
N ARG A 379 -24.08 8.36 8.17
CA ARG A 379 -25.52 8.32 8.44
C ARG A 379 -25.93 7.20 9.41
N GLY A 380 -25.30 6.03 9.30
CA GLY A 380 -25.74 4.85 10.03
C GLY A 380 -24.90 4.48 11.25
N LEU A 381 -23.71 5.06 11.41
CA LEU A 381 -22.80 4.75 12.53
C LEU A 381 -22.19 6.00 13.17
N PHE A 382 -21.50 6.86 12.41
CA PHE A 382 -20.74 7.99 12.99
C PHE A 382 -21.64 9.01 13.69
N SER A 383 -22.78 9.36 13.07
CA SER A 383 -23.72 10.32 13.64
C SER A 383 -24.35 9.86 14.94
N HIS A 384 -24.24 8.56 15.26
CA HIS A 384 -24.70 7.95 16.49
C HIS A 384 -23.59 7.86 17.56
N GLY A 385 -22.47 8.57 17.40
CA GLY A 385 -21.41 8.66 18.41
C GLY A 385 -20.36 7.54 18.38
N VAL A 386 -20.25 6.80 17.28
CA VAL A 386 -19.13 5.86 17.07
C VAL A 386 -17.80 6.62 16.98
N ASP A 387 -16.80 6.19 17.73
CA ASP A 387 -15.53 6.93 17.92
C ASP A 387 -14.44 6.51 16.94
N ALA A 388 -14.50 5.28 16.42
CA ALA A 388 -13.48 4.74 15.51
C ALA A 388 -14.01 3.68 14.54
N TRP A 389 -13.25 3.49 13.46
CA TRP A 389 -13.51 2.51 12.42
C TRP A 389 -12.50 1.37 12.52
N TRP A 390 -12.99 0.14 12.49
CA TRP A 390 -12.18 -1.03 12.17
C TRP A 390 -12.45 -1.40 10.71
N CYS A 391 -11.60 -0.92 9.81
CA CYS A 391 -11.68 -1.25 8.38
C CYS A 391 -11.10 -2.64 8.17
N ASP A 392 -11.97 -3.63 8.02
CA ASP A 392 -11.58 -5.03 7.87
C ASP A 392 -11.63 -5.46 6.40
N CYS A 393 -10.86 -6.50 6.05
CA CYS A 393 -10.73 -7.02 4.69
C CYS A 393 -10.36 -5.93 3.66
N SER A 394 -9.36 -5.10 3.98
CA SER A 394 -8.88 -4.01 3.12
C SER A 394 -7.96 -4.46 1.98
N GLU A 395 -7.66 -5.75 1.87
CA GLU A 395 -6.96 -6.39 0.74
C GLU A 395 -7.87 -6.76 -0.43
N PRO A 396 -9.12 -6.28 -0.42
CA PRO A 396 -10.47 -6.88 -0.66
C PRO A 396 -10.63 -8.26 -1.32
N PHE A 397 -9.60 -8.79 -1.96
CA PHE A 397 -9.65 -10.00 -2.77
C PHE A 397 -8.60 -10.98 -2.28
N GLU A 398 -8.95 -11.74 -1.26
CA GLU A 398 -8.15 -12.88 -0.82
C GLU A 398 -8.64 -14.15 -1.49
N ALA A 399 -7.74 -15.01 -1.97
CA ALA A 399 -8.08 -16.35 -2.43
C ALA A 399 -7.63 -17.37 -1.39
N ASP A 400 -8.55 -17.82 -0.53
CA ASP A 400 -8.25 -18.86 0.45
C ASP A 400 -7.97 -20.19 -0.26
N TRP A 401 -6.91 -20.86 0.16
CA TRP A 401 -6.65 -22.22 -0.30
C TRP A 401 -7.63 -23.18 0.38
N LYS A 402 -8.17 -24.12 -0.40
CA LYS A 402 -9.07 -25.16 0.10
C LYS A 402 -8.32 -26.48 0.06
N GLY A 403 -7.61 -26.80 1.14
CA GLY A 403 -6.81 -28.02 1.23
C GLY A 403 -6.28 -28.27 2.63
N ALA A 404 -5.90 -29.52 2.89
CA ALA A 404 -5.34 -29.92 4.19
C ALA A 404 -3.93 -29.34 4.45
N ASN A 405 -3.22 -28.93 3.39
CA ASN A 405 -1.87 -28.41 3.47
C ASN A 405 -1.83 -26.97 2.93
N LYS A 406 -1.05 -26.11 3.58
CA LYS A 406 -0.75 -24.74 3.11
C LYS A 406 0.04 -24.84 1.80
N PRO A 407 -0.37 -24.16 0.70
CA PRO A 407 0.38 -24.15 -0.54
C PRO A 407 1.73 -23.45 -0.39
N GLU A 408 2.67 -23.78 -1.27
CA GLU A 408 3.98 -23.14 -1.33
C GLU A 408 3.84 -21.62 -1.58
N PRO A 409 4.81 -20.80 -1.14
CA PRO A 409 4.74 -19.34 -1.25
C PRO A 409 4.39 -18.81 -2.65
N GLU A 410 4.95 -19.39 -3.70
CA GLU A 410 4.73 -19.00 -5.11
C GLU A 410 3.29 -19.26 -5.56
N GLU A 411 2.70 -20.38 -5.11
CA GLU A 411 1.31 -20.70 -5.42
C GLU A 411 0.36 -19.78 -4.67
N ARG A 412 0.68 -19.43 -3.41
CA ARG A 412 -0.10 -18.47 -2.61
C ARG A 412 -0.06 -17.07 -3.23
N LEU A 413 1.11 -16.63 -3.68
CA LEU A 413 1.27 -15.41 -4.46
C LEU A 413 0.35 -15.44 -5.68
N ARG A 414 0.45 -16.50 -6.50
CA ARG A 414 -0.31 -16.62 -7.75
C ARG A 414 -1.81 -16.61 -7.54
N ILE A 415 -2.35 -17.39 -6.59
CA ILE A 415 -3.81 -17.45 -6.38
C ILE A 415 -4.39 -16.12 -5.89
N ASN A 416 -3.69 -15.43 -4.97
CA ASN A 416 -4.18 -14.17 -4.42
C ASN A 416 -4.09 -13.03 -5.45
N THR A 417 -2.94 -12.90 -6.11
CA THR A 417 -2.75 -11.83 -7.09
C THR A 417 -3.59 -12.03 -8.34
N GLU A 418 -3.80 -13.27 -8.82
CA GLU A 418 -4.70 -13.50 -9.95
C GLU A 418 -6.17 -13.24 -9.61
N GLU A 419 -6.58 -13.44 -8.36
CA GLU A 419 -7.93 -13.06 -7.91
C GLU A 419 -8.08 -11.54 -7.87
N ALA A 420 -7.12 -10.82 -7.27
CA ALA A 420 -7.12 -9.36 -7.27
C ALA A 420 -7.12 -8.78 -8.70
N LYS A 421 -6.28 -9.30 -9.61
CA LYS A 421 -6.20 -8.89 -11.03
C LYS A 421 -7.46 -9.17 -11.84
N ARG A 422 -8.43 -9.93 -11.31
CA ARG A 422 -9.75 -10.02 -11.95
C ARG A 422 -10.50 -8.71 -11.85
N TYR A 423 -10.41 -8.02 -10.73
CA TYR A 423 -11.25 -6.84 -10.43
C TYR A 423 -10.46 -5.54 -10.33
N LEU A 424 -9.14 -5.62 -10.12
CA LEU A 424 -8.24 -4.49 -10.00
C LEU A 424 -7.32 -4.40 -11.22
N ASP A 425 -6.89 -3.17 -11.52
CA ASP A 425 -5.74 -2.96 -12.40
C ASP A 425 -4.50 -3.65 -11.78
N PRO A 426 -3.73 -4.46 -12.54
CA PRO A 426 -2.51 -5.10 -12.05
C PRO A 426 -1.45 -4.15 -11.45
N GLU A 427 -1.51 -2.87 -11.78
CA GLU A 427 -0.65 -1.83 -11.18
C GLU A 427 -1.09 -1.43 -9.76
N LEU A 428 -2.26 -1.87 -9.27
CA LEU A 428 -2.87 -1.41 -8.01
C LEU A 428 -3.01 -2.50 -6.94
N ILE A 429 -2.33 -3.64 -7.12
CA ILE A 429 -2.46 -4.83 -6.25
C ILE A 429 -2.11 -4.55 -4.79
N ASN A 430 -1.27 -3.53 -4.51
CA ASN A 430 -0.81 -3.20 -3.18
C ASN A 430 -1.49 -2.01 -2.49
N VAL A 431 -2.55 -1.41 -3.08
CA VAL A 431 -3.03 -0.07 -2.65
C VAL A 431 -4.54 0.15 -2.68
N TYR A 432 -5.34 -0.90 -2.56
CA TYR A 432 -6.80 -0.75 -2.49
C TYR A 432 -7.28 0.03 -1.26
#